data_AF-A0A929H4R1-F1
#
_entry.id   AF-A0A929H4R1-F1
#
_cell.length_a   1.000
_cell.length_b   1.000
_cell.length_c   1.000
_cell.angle_alpha   90.00
_cell.angle_beta   90.00
_cell.angle_gamma   90.00
#
_symmetry.space_group_name_H-M   'P 1'
#
loop_
_entity.id
_entity.type
_entity.pdbx_description
1 polymer ?
#
loop_
_entity_poly.entity_id
_entity_poly.type
_entity_poly.pdbx_seq_one_letter_code
_entity_poly.pdbx_strand_id
1 'polypeptide(L)'
;FDSGGISIKPSEKMGEMKGDMAGGAAVMAAMGAIAQSKPRINVVAVIPATENLPDGNAIKPGDILTAMGGKTIEIVSTDAEGRLILADALGYAKKLGVKLIVDVATLTGACHIALGDVCSGAFGNNQELIDKVIAAGAEAGELIWQMPMYEPYKEQNKSDVADIKNSGGRYGGAITAAQFLAEFVGDTPWVHLDIAGTFLSEKEQGFLVKGATGVPVRTLVNLVLSLAK
;
A
#
# COMPACT_ATOMS: atom_id res chain seq x y z
N PHE A 1 5.72 9.98 -9.54
CA PHE A 1 4.83 11.13 -9.34
C PHE A 1 3.46 10.73 -9.85
N ASP A 2 2.39 11.16 -9.16
CA ASP A 2 1.03 10.78 -9.52
C ASP A 2 0.16 12.01 -9.82
N SER A 3 -0.20 12.19 -11.09
CA SER A 3 -1.17 13.21 -11.50
C SER A 3 -2.60 12.66 -11.63
N GLY A 4 -2.78 11.35 -11.41
CA GLY A 4 -4.00 10.59 -11.65
C GLY A 4 -4.20 10.08 -13.08
N GLY A 5 -3.28 10.37 -14.00
CA GLY A 5 -3.43 10.00 -15.42
C GLY A 5 -4.61 10.72 -16.09
N ILE A 6 -5.42 9.99 -16.86
CA ILE A 6 -6.63 10.52 -17.53
C ILE A 6 -7.71 10.93 -16.52
N SER A 7 -7.85 10.21 -15.42
CA SER A 7 -8.61 10.58 -14.21
C SER A 7 -7.85 11.65 -13.41
N ILE A 8 -7.56 12.78 -14.05
CA ILE A 8 -6.64 13.80 -13.55
C ILE A 8 -7.08 14.36 -12.18
N LYS A 9 -6.11 14.48 -11.26
CA LYS A 9 -6.33 15.10 -9.96
C LYS A 9 -6.58 16.62 -10.11
N PRO A 10 -7.30 17.24 -9.16
CA PRO A 10 -7.35 18.70 -9.05
C PRO A 10 -5.96 19.30 -8.81
N SER A 11 -5.74 20.55 -9.23
CA SER A 11 -4.46 21.25 -9.06
C SER A 11 -4.08 21.50 -7.60
N GLU A 12 -5.07 21.59 -6.71
CA GLU A 12 -4.84 21.82 -5.29
C GLU A 12 -4.00 20.68 -4.69
N LYS A 13 -2.86 21.04 -4.10
CA LYS A 13 -1.91 20.12 -3.47
C LYS A 13 -1.34 19.01 -4.36
N MET A 14 -1.52 19.05 -5.68
CA MET A 14 -0.96 18.04 -6.60
C MET A 14 0.58 17.93 -6.48
N GLY A 15 1.28 19.02 -6.11
CA GLY A 15 2.72 18.99 -5.84
C GLY A 15 3.14 18.07 -4.68
N GLU A 16 2.22 17.71 -3.78
CA GLU A 16 2.45 16.74 -2.69
C GLU A 16 2.51 15.30 -3.22
N MET A 17 1.98 15.01 -4.42
CA MET A 17 2.02 13.68 -5.07
C MET A 17 3.42 13.25 -5.51
N LYS A 18 4.43 14.11 -5.32
CA LYS A 18 5.84 13.67 -5.29
C LYS A 18 6.09 12.65 -4.17
N GLY A 19 5.28 12.68 -3.12
CA GLY A 19 5.32 11.75 -1.99
C GLY A 19 4.62 10.42 -2.24
N ASP A 20 4.00 10.22 -3.40
CA ASP A 20 3.27 8.97 -3.71
C ASP A 20 4.19 7.73 -3.86
N MET A 21 5.49 7.94 -3.74
CA MET A 21 6.52 6.89 -3.66
C MET A 21 6.94 6.56 -2.21
N ALA A 22 6.29 7.16 -1.20
CA ALA A 22 6.72 7.04 0.20
C ALA A 22 6.72 5.60 0.72
N GLY A 23 5.79 4.75 0.27
CA GLY A 23 5.81 3.32 0.61
C GLY A 23 7.08 2.62 0.13
N GLY A 24 7.46 2.84 -1.12
CA GLY A 24 8.73 2.34 -1.68
C GLY A 24 9.96 2.92 -0.98
N ALA A 25 9.94 4.21 -0.66
CA ALA A 25 11.01 4.87 0.09
C ALA A 25 11.19 4.27 1.48
N ALA A 26 10.10 4.03 2.21
CA ALA A 26 10.13 3.44 3.54
C ALA A 26 10.66 1.99 3.50
N VAL A 27 10.21 1.18 2.54
CA VAL A 27 10.75 -0.18 2.35
C VAL A 27 12.24 -0.16 2.06
N MET A 28 12.70 0.72 1.16
CA MET A 28 14.11 0.86 0.82
C MET A 28 14.97 1.26 2.03
N ALA A 29 14.50 2.25 2.81
CA ALA A 29 15.18 2.70 4.01
C ALA A 29 15.20 1.61 5.10
N ALA A 30 14.09 0.90 5.31
CA ALA A 30 14.02 -0.23 6.23
C ALA A 30 15.02 -1.33 5.87
N MET A 31 15.14 -1.69 4.59
CA MET A 31 16.14 -2.67 4.14
C MET A 31 17.58 -2.24 4.47
N GLY A 32 17.90 -0.94 4.31
CA GLY A 32 19.19 -0.39 4.70
C GLY A 32 19.49 -0.51 6.20
N ALA A 33 18.48 -0.29 7.05
CA ALA A 33 18.60 -0.47 8.50
C ALA A 33 18.68 -1.95 8.91
N ILE A 34 17.83 -2.81 8.34
CA ILE A 34 17.83 -4.26 8.54
C ILE A 34 19.21 -4.86 8.21
N ALA A 35 19.81 -4.46 7.09
CA ALA A 35 21.13 -4.94 6.67
C ALA A 35 22.23 -4.60 7.69
N GLN A 36 22.13 -3.44 8.35
CA GLN A 36 23.08 -3.03 9.40
C GLN A 36 22.89 -3.82 10.70
N SER A 37 21.64 -4.16 11.04
CA SER A 37 21.32 -4.97 12.23
C SER A 37 21.67 -6.46 12.08
N LYS A 38 21.86 -6.95 10.85
CA LYS A 38 22.25 -8.34 10.52
C LYS A 38 21.38 -9.43 11.20
N PRO A 39 20.04 -9.35 11.15
CA PRO A 39 19.19 -10.39 11.71
C PRO A 39 19.34 -11.71 10.94
N ARG A 40 19.12 -12.84 11.61
CA ARG A 40 19.21 -14.19 11.02
C ARG A 40 17.94 -14.58 10.27
N ILE A 41 17.51 -13.75 9.33
CA ILE A 41 16.33 -13.97 8.50
C ILE A 41 16.56 -13.44 7.08
N ASN A 42 16.01 -14.11 6.08
CA ASN A 42 16.04 -13.63 4.71
C ASN A 42 14.88 -12.65 4.49
N VAL A 43 15.18 -11.47 3.97
CA VAL A 43 14.20 -10.43 3.63
C VAL A 43 14.39 -10.03 2.17
N VAL A 44 13.28 -9.93 1.44
CA VAL A 44 13.26 -9.47 0.04
C VAL A 44 12.38 -8.23 -0.03
N ALA A 45 12.84 -7.22 -0.77
CA ALA A 45 12.06 -6.04 -1.09
C ALA A 45 11.71 -6.01 -2.59
N VAL A 46 10.46 -5.68 -2.89
CA VAL A 46 9.95 -5.47 -4.26
C VAL A 46 9.37 -4.07 -4.30
N ILE A 47 9.93 -3.20 -5.14
CA ILE A 47 9.52 -1.79 -5.24
C ILE A 47 9.21 -1.50 -6.72
N PRO A 48 7.95 -1.61 -7.16
CA PRO A 48 7.55 -1.10 -8.47
C PRO A 48 7.60 0.43 -8.45
N ALA A 49 8.29 1.05 -9.42
CA ALA A 49 8.44 2.50 -9.48
C ALA A 49 8.15 3.00 -10.89
N THR A 50 7.17 3.89 -11.01
CA THR A 50 6.78 4.56 -12.25
C THR A 50 6.14 5.92 -11.92
N GLU A 51 5.90 6.71 -12.96
CA GLU A 51 4.99 7.85 -12.88
C GLU A 51 3.60 7.47 -13.41
N ASN A 52 2.58 8.22 -13.00
CA ASN A 52 1.23 8.17 -13.53
C ASN A 52 0.88 9.54 -14.10
N LEU A 53 0.93 9.65 -15.44
CA LEU A 53 0.79 10.91 -16.17
C LEU A 53 -0.23 10.75 -17.31
N PRO A 54 -0.99 11.80 -17.66
CA PRO A 54 -1.79 11.81 -18.87
C PRO A 54 -0.87 11.99 -20.08
N ASP A 55 -1.04 11.14 -21.09
CA ASP A 55 -0.50 11.34 -22.42
C ASP A 55 -1.39 10.65 -23.47
N GLY A 56 -0.96 10.62 -24.74
CA GLY A 56 -1.69 9.96 -25.82
C GLY A 56 -1.71 8.43 -25.75
N ASN A 57 -0.86 7.81 -24.92
CA ASN A 57 -0.71 6.37 -24.73
C ASN A 57 -1.15 5.90 -23.33
N ALA A 58 -1.64 6.81 -22.48
CA ALA A 58 -2.01 6.51 -21.12
C ALA A 58 -3.13 5.47 -21.07
N ILE A 59 -3.16 4.72 -19.97
CA ILE A 59 -4.31 3.86 -19.66
C ILE A 59 -5.58 4.71 -19.60
N LYS A 60 -6.69 4.16 -20.06
CA LYS A 60 -7.98 4.84 -20.16
C LYS A 60 -8.99 4.17 -19.24
N PRO A 61 -9.94 4.93 -18.65
CA PRO A 61 -11.12 4.32 -18.08
C PRO A 61 -11.82 3.42 -19.10
N GLY A 62 -12.11 2.17 -18.72
CA GLY A 62 -12.65 1.10 -19.56
C GLY A 62 -11.61 0.15 -20.15
N ASP A 63 -10.31 0.47 -20.08
CA ASP A 63 -9.28 -0.49 -20.48
C ASP A 63 -9.33 -1.73 -19.57
N ILE A 64 -8.98 -2.90 -20.12
CA ILE A 64 -8.82 -4.14 -19.38
C ILE A 64 -7.35 -4.55 -19.42
N LEU A 65 -6.72 -4.59 -18.25
CA LEU A 65 -5.33 -5.02 -18.10
C LEU A 65 -5.27 -6.48 -17.66
N THR A 66 -4.22 -7.19 -18.02
CA THR A 66 -3.95 -8.55 -17.51
C THR A 66 -2.77 -8.48 -16.55
N ALA A 67 -2.99 -8.82 -15.27
CA ALA A 67 -1.94 -8.89 -14.27
C ALA A 67 -1.04 -10.11 -14.50
N MET A 68 0.14 -10.13 -13.87
CA MET A 68 1.13 -11.21 -13.94
C MET A 68 0.56 -12.61 -13.60
N GLY A 69 -0.46 -12.67 -12.74
CA GLY A 69 -1.17 -13.90 -12.38
C GLY A 69 -2.24 -14.35 -13.38
N GLY A 70 -2.43 -13.63 -14.50
CA GLY A 70 -3.45 -13.89 -15.51
C GLY A 70 -4.83 -13.29 -15.21
N LYS A 71 -5.05 -12.77 -14.00
CA LYS A 71 -6.30 -12.09 -13.61
C LYS A 71 -6.45 -10.78 -14.38
N THR A 72 -7.64 -10.55 -14.93
CA THR A 72 -7.98 -9.36 -15.71
C THR A 72 -8.58 -8.26 -14.83
N ILE A 73 -8.21 -7.00 -15.08
CA ILE A 73 -8.59 -5.84 -14.29
C ILE A 73 -9.22 -4.78 -15.20
N GLU A 74 -10.50 -4.47 -14.97
CA GLU A 74 -11.16 -3.31 -15.57
C GLU A 74 -10.70 -2.02 -14.86
N ILE A 75 -10.22 -1.05 -15.64
CA ILE A 75 -9.80 0.26 -15.15
C ILE A 75 -11.02 1.18 -15.09
N VAL A 76 -11.54 1.44 -13.90
CA VAL A 76 -12.62 2.41 -13.70
C VAL A 76 -12.05 3.81 -13.45
N SER A 77 -10.93 3.89 -12.74
CA SER A 77 -10.21 5.14 -12.50
C SER A 77 -8.72 4.93 -12.74
N THR A 78 -8.09 5.79 -13.52
CA THR A 78 -6.63 5.75 -13.72
C THR A 78 -5.87 6.38 -12.55
N ASP A 79 -6.58 7.01 -11.61
CA ASP A 79 -6.10 7.54 -10.32
C ASP A 79 -6.16 6.49 -9.20
N ALA A 80 -6.47 5.25 -9.57
CA ALA A 80 -6.38 4.07 -8.71
C ALA A 80 -5.29 3.13 -9.25
N GLU A 81 -4.13 3.70 -9.56
CA GLU A 81 -2.96 3.07 -10.18
C GLU A 81 -2.06 2.35 -9.17
N GLY A 82 -1.92 2.86 -7.95
CA GLY A 82 -1.03 2.28 -6.93
C GLY A 82 -1.35 0.81 -6.68
N ARG A 83 -2.63 0.44 -6.67
CA ARG A 83 -3.05 -0.96 -6.53
C ARG A 83 -2.74 -1.81 -7.77
N LEU A 84 -2.65 -1.22 -8.96
CA LEU A 84 -2.30 -1.93 -10.20
C LEU A 84 -0.83 -2.34 -10.19
N ILE A 85 0.07 -1.41 -9.83
CA ILE A 85 1.50 -1.73 -9.72
C ILE A 85 1.77 -2.71 -8.56
N LEU A 86 1.00 -2.61 -7.48
CA LEU A 86 1.08 -3.55 -6.36
C LEU A 86 0.54 -4.93 -6.71
N ALA A 87 -0.50 -5.05 -7.55
CA ALA A 87 -1.03 -6.34 -7.99
C ALA A 87 0.08 -7.23 -8.59
N ASP A 88 0.90 -6.65 -9.49
CA ASP A 88 2.03 -7.35 -10.09
C ASP A 88 3.19 -7.54 -9.11
N ALA A 89 3.49 -6.56 -8.25
CA ALA A 89 4.54 -6.70 -7.24
C ALA A 89 4.22 -7.81 -6.21
N LEU A 90 2.97 -7.90 -5.76
CA LEU A 90 2.47 -8.95 -4.88
C LEU A 90 2.50 -10.31 -5.58
N GLY A 91 2.06 -10.38 -6.85
CA GLY A 91 2.18 -11.57 -7.68
C GLY A 91 3.64 -12.03 -7.84
N TYR A 92 4.56 -11.10 -8.05
CA TYR A 92 5.99 -11.37 -8.15
C TYR A 92 6.58 -11.84 -6.82
N ALA A 93 6.25 -11.19 -5.70
CA ALA A 93 6.70 -11.58 -4.36
C ALA A 93 6.28 -13.03 -4.04
N LYS A 94 5.05 -13.43 -4.40
CA LYS A 94 4.61 -14.82 -4.27
C LYS A 94 5.43 -15.78 -5.10
N LYS A 95 5.76 -15.43 -6.35
CA LYS A 95 6.61 -16.26 -7.23
C LYS A 95 8.00 -16.49 -6.64
N LEU A 96 8.50 -15.57 -5.79
CA LEU A 96 9.74 -15.74 -5.06
C LEU A 96 9.64 -16.72 -3.87
N GLY A 97 8.45 -17.22 -3.54
CA GLY A 97 8.25 -18.20 -2.47
C GLY A 97 8.33 -17.63 -1.06
N VAL A 98 7.99 -16.34 -0.88
CA VAL A 98 7.97 -15.69 0.44
C VAL A 98 6.94 -16.32 1.37
N LYS A 99 7.25 -16.38 2.67
CA LYS A 99 6.38 -16.99 3.69
C LYS A 99 5.28 -16.05 4.20
N LEU A 100 5.53 -14.75 4.12
CA LEU A 100 4.61 -13.69 4.49
C LEU A 100 4.94 -12.44 3.68
N ILE A 101 3.98 -11.54 3.55
CA ILE A 101 4.11 -10.28 2.82
C ILE A 101 3.65 -9.14 3.71
N VAL A 102 4.44 -8.07 3.77
CA VAL A 102 3.97 -6.77 4.27
C VAL A 102 4.20 -5.77 3.15
N ASP A 103 3.14 -5.15 2.64
CA ASP A 103 3.25 -4.06 1.67
C ASP A 103 2.85 -2.73 2.29
N VAL A 104 3.36 -1.65 1.71
CA VAL A 104 3.23 -0.28 2.22
C VAL A 104 2.94 0.64 1.04
N ALA A 105 1.88 1.45 1.14
CA ALA A 105 1.56 2.43 0.10
C ALA A 105 0.81 3.64 0.64
N THR A 106 1.00 4.78 -0.03
CA THR A 106 0.16 5.98 0.09
C THR A 106 -1.15 5.80 -0.68
N LEU A 107 -1.88 4.71 -0.39
CA LEU A 107 -2.80 4.13 -1.37
C LEU A 107 -4.11 4.88 -1.51
N THR A 108 -4.69 5.37 -0.41
CA THR A 108 -6.03 5.97 -0.49
C THR A 108 -6.20 7.23 0.34
N GLY A 109 -6.73 8.27 -0.31
CA GLY A 109 -7.29 9.43 0.41
C GLY A 109 -8.43 9.04 1.36
N ALA A 110 -9.09 7.90 1.13
CA ALA A 110 -10.12 7.38 2.03
C ALA A 110 -9.56 6.95 3.39
N CYS A 111 -8.36 6.36 3.45
CA CYS A 111 -7.70 6.03 4.72
C CYS A 111 -7.28 7.30 5.46
N HIS A 112 -6.76 8.28 4.74
CA HIS A 112 -6.46 9.60 5.30
C HIS A 112 -7.72 10.25 5.88
N ILE A 113 -8.85 10.29 5.17
CA ILE A 113 -10.11 10.84 5.69
C ILE A 113 -10.57 10.10 6.96
N ALA A 114 -10.37 8.78 7.03
CA ALA A 114 -10.82 7.96 8.15
C ALA A 114 -9.96 8.11 9.42
N LEU A 115 -8.63 8.15 9.28
CA LEU A 115 -7.68 8.08 10.39
C LEU A 115 -6.84 9.36 10.61
N GLY A 116 -6.92 10.31 9.67
CA GLY A 116 -6.14 11.54 9.66
C GLY A 116 -4.63 11.30 9.57
N ASP A 117 -3.86 12.28 10.05
CA ASP A 117 -2.39 12.28 9.97
C ASP A 117 -1.70 11.50 11.10
N VAL A 118 -2.48 10.86 11.98
CA VAL A 118 -2.00 10.32 13.26
C VAL A 118 -1.66 8.83 13.16
N CYS A 119 -2.43 8.08 12.39
CA CYS A 119 -2.44 6.62 12.43
C CYS A 119 -2.53 6.03 11.03
N SER A 120 -1.71 5.00 10.76
CA SER A 120 -1.76 4.27 9.49
C SER A 120 -2.79 3.14 9.55
N GLY A 121 -3.45 2.84 8.43
CA GLY A 121 -4.41 1.73 8.37
C GLY A 121 -3.71 0.41 8.08
N ALA A 122 -4.00 -0.63 8.88
CA ALA A 122 -3.55 -2.00 8.62
C ALA A 122 -4.72 -2.87 8.16
N PHE A 123 -4.53 -3.57 7.04
CA PHE A 123 -5.47 -4.54 6.47
C PHE A 123 -4.74 -5.85 6.29
N GLY A 124 -5.42 -7.00 6.37
CA GLY A 124 -4.74 -8.27 6.15
C GLY A 124 -5.64 -9.48 6.24
N ASN A 125 -5.07 -10.65 5.92
CA ASN A 125 -5.74 -11.95 5.93
C ASN A 125 -5.27 -12.87 7.07
N ASN A 126 -4.32 -12.42 7.89
CA ASN A 126 -3.71 -13.22 8.95
C ASN A 126 -3.62 -12.41 10.24
N GLN A 127 -4.44 -12.76 11.23
CA GLN A 127 -4.52 -11.99 12.49
C GLN A 127 -3.20 -12.00 13.27
N GLU A 128 -2.49 -13.14 13.32
CA GLU A 128 -1.20 -13.22 14.02
C GLU A 128 -0.16 -12.25 13.42
N LEU A 129 -0.11 -12.14 12.09
CA LEU A 129 0.77 -11.21 11.40
C LEU A 129 0.35 -9.75 11.65
N ILE A 130 -0.95 -9.45 11.61
CA ILE A 130 -1.48 -8.11 11.92
C ILE A 130 -1.06 -7.70 13.34
N ASP A 131 -1.25 -8.58 14.33
CA ASP A 131 -0.90 -8.32 15.72
C ASP A 131 0.60 -8.07 15.89
N LYS A 132 1.46 -8.83 15.18
CA LYS A 132 2.91 -8.62 15.17
C LYS A 132 3.30 -7.27 14.55
N VAL A 133 2.66 -6.87 13.46
CA VAL A 133 2.91 -5.56 12.81
C VAL A 133 2.50 -4.41 13.74
N ILE A 134 1.32 -4.49 14.35
CA ILE A 134 0.82 -3.46 15.28
C ILE A 134 1.73 -3.37 16.51
N ALA A 135 2.14 -4.51 17.08
CA ALA A 135 3.06 -4.54 18.22
C ALA A 135 4.44 -3.93 17.86
N ALA A 136 4.97 -4.24 16.67
CA ALA A 136 6.22 -3.65 16.18
C ALA A 136 6.11 -2.13 15.99
N GLY A 137 4.96 -1.66 15.50
CA GLY A 137 4.66 -0.23 15.38
C GLY A 137 4.55 0.47 16.73
N ALA A 138 3.87 -0.15 17.69
CA ALA A 138 3.77 0.38 19.06
C ALA A 138 5.14 0.51 19.72
N GLU A 139 6.03 -0.49 19.58
CA GLU A 139 7.42 -0.44 20.07
C GLU A 139 8.24 0.66 19.36
N ALA A 140 7.97 0.91 18.08
CA ALA A 140 8.60 1.94 17.28
C ALA A 140 8.05 3.36 17.54
N GLY A 141 6.92 3.50 18.22
CA GLY A 141 6.18 4.76 18.34
C GLY A 141 5.50 5.19 17.03
N GLU A 142 5.08 4.24 16.20
CA GLU A 142 4.33 4.42 14.97
C GLU A 142 2.92 3.82 15.16
N LEU A 143 1.89 4.66 15.15
CA LEU A 143 0.53 4.23 15.43
C LEU A 143 -0.08 3.56 14.19
N ILE A 144 -0.64 2.37 14.40
CA ILE A 144 -1.26 1.55 13.37
C ILE A 144 -2.60 1.04 13.90
N TRP A 145 -3.65 1.14 13.08
CA TRP A 145 -5.00 0.69 13.43
C TRP A 145 -5.49 -0.38 12.46
N GLN A 146 -5.97 -1.50 13.00
CA GLN A 146 -6.55 -2.55 12.18
C GLN A 146 -7.90 -2.11 11.59
N MET A 147 -8.01 -2.22 10.29
CA MET A 147 -9.19 -1.90 9.50
C MET A 147 -9.93 -3.20 9.08
N PRO A 148 -11.26 -3.16 8.89
CA PRO A 148 -12.04 -4.36 8.60
C PRO A 148 -11.77 -4.92 7.20
N MET A 149 -11.80 -6.25 7.07
CA MET A 149 -11.65 -7.00 5.81
C MET A 149 -12.83 -7.96 5.55
N TYR A 150 -14.05 -7.53 5.89
CA TYR A 150 -15.24 -8.38 5.69
C TYR A 150 -15.50 -8.67 4.21
N GLU A 151 -15.88 -9.91 3.88
CA GLU A 151 -16.11 -10.36 2.50
C GLU A 151 -17.12 -9.53 1.71
N PRO A 152 -18.23 -9.00 2.28
CA PRO A 152 -19.20 -8.21 1.51
C PRO A 152 -18.62 -6.97 0.83
N TYR A 153 -17.49 -6.42 1.30
CA TYR A 153 -16.82 -5.31 0.61
C TYR A 153 -16.30 -5.70 -0.78
N LYS A 154 -15.98 -6.99 -1.02
CA LYS A 154 -15.51 -7.48 -2.31
C LYS A 154 -16.52 -7.28 -3.45
N GLU A 155 -17.81 -7.28 -3.12
CA GLU A 155 -18.89 -7.04 -4.08
C GLU A 155 -18.71 -5.70 -4.83
N GLN A 156 -18.15 -4.70 -4.16
CA GLN A 156 -17.91 -3.39 -4.77
C GLN A 156 -16.86 -3.44 -5.89
N ASN A 157 -15.95 -4.42 -5.88
CA ASN A 157 -14.93 -4.60 -6.89
C ASN A 157 -15.34 -5.56 -8.03
N LYS A 158 -16.58 -6.07 -8.05
CA LYS A 158 -17.05 -6.89 -9.19
C LYS A 158 -17.10 -6.10 -10.49
N SER A 159 -16.63 -6.72 -11.57
CA SER A 159 -16.70 -6.22 -12.94
C SER A 159 -17.62 -7.11 -13.77
N ASP A 160 -18.30 -6.51 -14.75
CA ASP A 160 -19.14 -7.23 -15.72
C ASP A 160 -18.34 -7.70 -16.95
N VAL A 161 -17.11 -7.20 -17.12
CA VAL A 161 -16.29 -7.40 -18.35
C VAL A 161 -14.88 -7.93 -18.07
N ALA A 162 -14.46 -7.95 -16.81
CA ALA A 162 -13.18 -8.49 -16.34
C ALA A 162 -13.37 -9.27 -15.03
N ASP A 163 -12.32 -9.90 -14.51
CA ASP A 163 -12.38 -10.64 -13.24
C ASP A 163 -12.62 -9.72 -12.04
N ILE A 164 -12.10 -8.48 -12.10
CA ILE A 164 -12.22 -7.46 -11.06
C ILE A 164 -12.13 -6.06 -11.68
N LYS A 165 -12.73 -5.04 -11.04
CA LYS A 165 -12.46 -3.64 -11.36
C LYS A 165 -11.61 -2.95 -10.29
N ASN A 166 -10.77 -2.02 -10.72
CA ASN A 166 -9.80 -1.37 -9.85
C ASN A 166 -10.41 -0.34 -8.88
N SER A 167 -11.69 0.01 -8.97
CA SER A 167 -12.34 0.94 -8.04
C SER A 167 -13.68 0.40 -7.52
N GLY A 168 -13.83 0.38 -6.20
CA GLY A 168 -15.07 0.00 -5.50
C GLY A 168 -16.04 1.17 -5.26
N GLY A 169 -15.74 2.34 -5.81
CA GLY A 169 -16.50 3.56 -5.58
C GLY A 169 -16.08 4.32 -4.32
N ARG A 170 -16.95 5.26 -3.89
CA ARG A 170 -16.61 6.27 -2.86
C ARG A 170 -16.59 5.72 -1.43
N TYR A 171 -17.57 4.87 -1.08
CA TYR A 171 -17.75 4.40 0.29
C TYR A 171 -16.88 3.17 0.57
N GLY A 172 -16.14 3.19 1.68
CA GLY A 172 -15.20 2.12 2.00
C GLY A 172 -13.98 2.06 1.09
N GLY A 173 -13.56 3.20 0.51
CA GLY A 173 -12.47 3.26 -0.48
C GLY A 173 -11.16 2.59 -0.03
N ALA A 174 -10.76 2.76 1.23
CA ALA A 174 -9.57 2.10 1.79
C ALA A 174 -9.74 0.57 1.88
N ILE A 175 -10.92 0.12 2.31
CA ILE A 175 -11.23 -1.31 2.46
C ILE A 175 -11.33 -1.99 1.10
N THR A 176 -12.00 -1.37 0.12
CA THR A 176 -12.11 -1.92 -1.24
C THR A 176 -10.76 -1.91 -1.98
N ALA A 177 -9.87 -0.96 -1.67
CA ALA A 177 -8.50 -1.00 -2.15
C ALA A 177 -7.72 -2.19 -1.57
N ALA A 178 -7.83 -2.42 -0.26
CA ALA A 178 -7.21 -3.58 0.39
C ALA A 178 -7.81 -4.90 -0.11
N GLN A 179 -9.13 -4.99 -0.29
CA GLN A 179 -9.78 -6.17 -0.87
C GLN A 179 -9.28 -6.43 -2.30
N PHE A 180 -9.08 -5.38 -3.10
CA PHE A 180 -8.46 -5.52 -4.42
C PHE A 180 -7.05 -6.12 -4.32
N LEU A 181 -6.20 -5.65 -3.39
CA LEU A 181 -4.85 -6.20 -3.21
C LEU A 181 -4.87 -7.67 -2.75
N ALA A 182 -5.79 -8.03 -1.86
CA ALA A 182 -5.93 -9.39 -1.33
C ALA A 182 -6.13 -10.44 -2.45
N GLU A 183 -6.78 -10.05 -3.54
CA GLU A 183 -7.04 -10.90 -4.71
C GLU A 183 -5.76 -11.32 -5.46
N PHE A 184 -4.64 -10.62 -5.25
CA PHE A 184 -3.34 -10.93 -5.85
C PHE A 184 -2.40 -11.64 -4.86
N VAL A 185 -2.70 -11.55 -3.57
CA VAL A 185 -1.98 -12.24 -2.49
C VAL A 185 -2.43 -13.71 -2.35
N GLY A 186 -3.73 -13.99 -2.50
CA GLY A 186 -4.27 -15.33 -2.22
C GLY A 186 -4.04 -15.74 -0.75
N ASP A 187 -3.58 -16.97 -0.51
CA ASP A 187 -3.47 -17.53 0.85
C ASP A 187 -2.17 -17.17 1.59
N THR A 188 -1.26 -16.41 0.98
CA THR A 188 -0.03 -15.99 1.64
C THR A 188 -0.36 -15.06 2.82
N PRO A 189 0.15 -15.31 4.04
CA PRO A 189 -0.03 -14.39 5.17
C PRO A 189 0.41 -12.97 4.82
N TRP A 190 -0.49 -12.01 4.99
CA TRP A 190 -0.32 -10.69 4.41
C TRP A 190 -0.90 -9.57 5.27
N VAL A 191 -0.16 -8.45 5.29
CA VAL A 191 -0.60 -7.16 5.83
C VAL A 191 -0.29 -6.05 4.84
N HIS A 192 -1.29 -5.24 4.53
CA HIS A 192 -1.16 -3.97 3.83
C HIS A 192 -1.19 -2.81 4.83
N LEU A 193 -0.23 -1.90 4.71
CA LEU A 193 -0.19 -0.64 5.43
C LEU A 193 -0.51 0.52 4.49
N ASP A 194 -1.70 1.12 4.68
CA ASP A 194 -2.07 2.38 4.03
C ASP A 194 -1.55 3.55 4.89
N ILE A 195 -0.52 4.22 4.36
CA ILE A 195 0.19 5.32 5.01
C ILE A 195 -0.16 6.69 4.40
N ALA A 196 -1.25 6.79 3.62
CA ALA A 196 -1.65 8.04 2.95
C ALA A 196 -1.88 9.23 3.90
N GLY A 197 -2.22 8.96 5.17
CA GLY A 197 -2.30 9.98 6.21
C GLY A 197 -0.96 10.34 6.85
N THR A 198 -0.06 9.38 6.98
CA THR A 198 1.10 9.50 7.87
C THR A 198 2.42 9.76 7.15
N PHE A 199 2.45 9.73 5.81
CA PHE A 199 3.68 9.91 5.03
C PHE A 199 4.28 11.32 5.11
N LEU A 200 3.47 12.34 5.39
CA LEU A 200 3.85 13.75 5.43
C LEU A 200 3.39 14.37 6.76
N SER A 201 4.25 15.19 7.37
CA SER A 201 3.90 16.03 8.52
C SER A 201 4.01 17.51 8.15
N GLU A 202 2.95 18.27 8.42
CA GLU A 202 2.93 19.74 8.23
C GLU A 202 3.59 20.51 9.38
N LYS A 203 3.89 19.84 10.48
CA LYS A 203 4.45 20.45 11.70
C LYS A 203 5.58 19.60 12.27
N GLU A 204 6.41 20.23 13.09
CA GLU A 204 7.36 19.51 13.93
C GLU A 204 6.61 18.93 15.14
N GLN A 205 6.89 17.66 15.47
CA GLN A 205 6.31 17.00 16.63
C GLN A 205 7.27 15.93 17.17
N GLY A 206 7.90 16.22 18.31
CA GLY A 206 8.86 15.31 18.93
C GLY A 206 10.07 15.07 18.03
N PHE A 207 10.17 13.86 17.48
CA PHE A 207 11.24 13.48 16.54
C PHE A 207 10.86 13.70 15.07
N LEU A 208 9.60 14.06 14.77
CA LEU A 208 9.16 14.34 13.41
C LEU A 208 9.47 15.79 13.05
N VAL A 209 10.15 15.96 11.92
CA VAL A 209 10.35 17.27 11.28
C VAL A 209 9.27 17.50 10.23
N LYS A 210 9.03 18.77 9.88
CA LYS A 210 8.12 19.10 8.77
C LYS A 210 8.61 18.46 7.47
N GLY A 211 7.72 17.79 6.74
CA GLY A 211 8.02 17.08 5.50
C GLY A 211 7.76 15.58 5.61
N ALA A 212 8.49 14.80 4.81
CA ALA A 212 8.32 13.34 4.76
C ALA A 212 8.70 12.70 6.10
N THR A 213 7.82 11.86 6.65
CA THR A 213 7.98 11.29 8.01
C THR A 213 8.84 10.03 8.04
N GLY A 214 8.91 9.30 6.92
CA GLY A 214 9.57 7.99 6.85
C GLY A 214 8.79 6.85 7.52
N VAL A 215 7.52 7.06 7.88
CA VAL A 215 6.65 5.96 8.34
C VAL A 215 6.45 4.96 7.18
N PRO A 216 6.53 3.63 7.39
CA PRO A 216 6.70 2.92 8.67
C PRO A 216 8.09 2.25 8.82
N VAL A 217 9.19 2.97 8.52
CA VAL A 217 10.56 2.39 8.55
C VAL A 217 10.86 1.67 9.86
N ARG A 218 10.56 2.28 11.01
CA ARG A 218 10.90 1.68 12.31
C ARG A 218 10.01 0.47 12.62
N THR A 219 8.73 0.53 12.27
CA THR A 219 7.83 -0.64 12.35
C THR A 219 8.40 -1.82 11.58
N LEU A 220 8.82 -1.62 10.33
CA LEU A 220 9.35 -2.70 9.47
C LEU A 220 10.65 -3.29 10.05
N VAL A 221 11.55 -2.45 10.56
CA VAL A 221 12.78 -2.90 11.24
C VAL A 221 12.44 -3.74 12.47
N ASN A 222 11.60 -3.22 13.37
CA ASN A 222 11.20 -3.92 14.60
C ASN A 222 10.50 -5.25 14.31
N LEU A 223 9.64 -5.29 13.28
CA LEU A 223 8.98 -6.52 12.85
C LEU A 223 9.99 -7.58 12.44
N VAL A 224 10.95 -7.23 11.58
CA VAL A 224 11.99 -8.17 11.12
C VAL A 224 12.85 -8.67 12.28
N LEU A 225 13.23 -7.78 13.20
CA LEU A 225 13.99 -8.15 14.40
C LEU A 225 13.18 -9.08 15.32
N SER A 226 11.87 -8.87 15.44
CA SER A 226 10.98 -9.74 16.20
C SER A 226 10.84 -11.13 15.57
N LEU A 227 10.71 -11.20 14.24
CA LEU A 227 10.58 -12.45 13.48
C LEU A 227 11.88 -13.26 13.40
N ALA A 228 13.03 -12.63 13.61
CA ALA A 228 14.35 -13.27 13.57
C ALA A 228 14.77 -13.93 14.90
N LYS A 229 13.97 -13.76 15.97
CA LYS A 229 14.18 -14.41 17.27
C LYS A 229 13.74 -15.87 17.20
#